data_AF-A0A4D7DM58-F1
#
_entry.id   AF-A0A4D7DM58-F1
#
_cell.length_a   1.000
_cell.length_b   1.000
_cell.length_c   1.000
_cell.angle_alpha   90.00
_cell.angle_beta   90.00
_cell.angle_gamma   90.00
#
_symmetry.space_group_name_H-M   'P 1'
#
loop_
_entity.id
_entity.type
_entity.pdbx_description
1 polymer ?
#
loop_
_entity_poly.entity_id
_entity_poly.type
_entity_poly.pdbx_seq_one_letter_code
_entity_poly.pdbx_strand_id
1 'polypeptide(L)'
;MTAASAIRQPLWSTLRMLSDPASVPELAGAIGAPASSIAWRLSRWAQAGLLTAIPANDRQGRTRYLMPETARTLATPPALDAALRPSAKRGGRTAMWRAIRILKRFDLVQLCMTAEVTEASAKVYVSALLRAGILRRVVRGNANSGQRSVYALAGTYGPLVPVIGQRREGGRTVTIVTDPNTGTAREISAHPPLPPLF
;
A
#
# COMPACT_ATOMS: atom_id res chain seq x y z
N MET A 1 19.17 -18.91 3.56
CA MET A 1 17.70 -18.70 3.46
C MET A 1 17.14 -18.62 4.87
N THR A 2 16.61 -17.47 5.28
CA THR A 2 16.12 -17.27 6.66
C THR A 2 14.75 -17.94 6.88
N ALA A 3 14.55 -18.58 8.04
CA ALA A 3 13.33 -19.31 8.40
C ALA A 3 12.02 -18.49 8.25
N ALA A 4 12.11 -17.15 8.33
CA ALA A 4 10.99 -16.24 8.07
C ALA A 4 10.45 -16.30 6.62
N SER A 5 11.28 -16.67 5.65
CA SER A 5 10.90 -16.84 4.24
C SER A 5 10.13 -18.14 3.99
N ALA A 6 10.36 -19.19 4.80
CA ALA A 6 9.80 -20.51 4.59
C ALA A 6 8.29 -20.57 4.83
N ILE A 7 7.76 -19.78 5.76
CA ILE A 7 6.31 -19.72 6.07
C ILE A 7 5.58 -18.72 5.16
N ARG A 8 6.29 -17.69 4.68
CA ARG A 8 5.67 -16.54 4.00
C ARG A 8 5.04 -16.90 2.65
N GLN A 9 5.78 -17.60 1.80
CA GLN A 9 5.29 -17.99 0.47
C GLN A 9 4.17 -19.03 0.54
N PRO A 10 4.30 -20.13 1.31
CA PRO A 10 3.25 -21.15 1.39
C PRO A 10 1.96 -20.61 2.00
N LEU A 11 2.05 -19.80 3.05
CA LEU A 11 0.87 -19.17 3.65
C LEU A 11 0.13 -18.26 2.66
N TRP A 12 0.88 -17.51 1.83
CA TRP A 12 0.30 -16.64 0.81
C TRP A 12 -0.40 -17.42 -0.30
N SER A 13 0.23 -18.47 -0.82
CA SER A 13 -0.39 -19.33 -1.85
C SER A 13 -1.64 -20.02 -1.32
N THR A 14 -1.61 -20.55 -0.10
CA THR A 14 -2.77 -21.21 0.52
C THR A 14 -3.94 -20.23 0.64
N LEU A 15 -3.72 -19.01 1.14
CA LEU A 15 -4.77 -17.99 1.25
C LEU A 15 -5.31 -17.53 -0.11
N ARG A 16 -4.51 -17.57 -1.18
CA ARG A 16 -4.98 -17.25 -2.54
C ARG A 16 -5.89 -18.32 -3.13
N MET A 17 -5.65 -19.59 -2.79
CA MET A 17 -6.47 -20.71 -3.28
C MET A 17 -7.77 -20.85 -2.48
N LEU A 18 -7.78 -20.45 -1.21
CA LEU A 18 -8.99 -20.52 -0.38
C LEU A 18 -9.98 -19.43 -0.77
N SER A 19 -11.18 -19.81 -1.20
CA SER A 19 -12.29 -18.88 -1.45
C SER A 19 -12.97 -18.43 -0.15
N ASP A 20 -12.92 -19.28 0.89
CA ASP A 20 -13.58 -19.04 2.17
C ASP A 20 -12.64 -18.46 3.24
N PRO A 21 -13.16 -17.68 4.21
CA PRO A 21 -12.38 -17.17 5.33
C PRO A 21 -11.76 -18.30 6.19
N ALA A 22 -10.43 -18.33 6.25
CA ALA A 22 -9.68 -19.37 6.95
C ALA A 22 -9.28 -18.95 8.37
N SER A 23 -9.32 -19.88 9.32
CA SER A 23 -8.88 -19.64 10.69
C SER A 23 -7.39 -19.97 10.90
N VAL A 24 -6.78 -19.43 11.97
CA VAL A 24 -5.37 -19.72 12.29
C VAL A 24 -5.09 -21.22 12.45
N PRO A 25 -5.93 -22.02 13.17
CA PRO A 25 -5.68 -23.45 13.32
C PRO A 25 -5.76 -24.23 11.99
N GLU A 26 -6.69 -23.86 11.10
CA GLU A 26 -6.80 -24.48 9.77
C GLU A 26 -5.54 -24.25 8.94
N LEU A 27 -5.03 -23.01 8.93
CA LEU A 27 -3.81 -22.65 8.22
C LEU A 27 -2.56 -23.29 8.86
N ALA A 28 -2.53 -23.42 10.19
CA ALA A 28 -1.46 -24.11 10.90
C ALA A 28 -1.39 -25.59 10.56
N GLY A 29 -2.54 -26.27 10.51
CA GLY A 29 -2.64 -27.66 10.07
C GLY A 29 -2.23 -27.85 8.61
N ALA A 30 -2.66 -26.96 7.71
CA ALA A 30 -2.36 -27.07 6.28
C ALA A 30 -0.88 -26.82 5.93
N ILE A 31 -0.19 -25.96 6.69
CA ILE A 31 1.19 -25.53 6.38
C ILE A 31 2.22 -26.30 7.23
N GLY A 32 1.79 -26.91 8.34
CA GLY A 32 2.70 -27.55 9.30
C GLY A 32 3.58 -26.55 10.05
N ALA A 33 3.09 -25.32 10.26
CA ALA A 33 3.82 -24.25 10.94
C ALA A 33 3.15 -23.83 12.25
N PRO A 34 3.90 -23.26 13.22
CA PRO A 34 3.35 -22.87 14.51
C PRO A 34 2.22 -21.84 14.37
N ALA A 35 1.09 -22.09 15.05
CA ALA A 35 -0.07 -21.21 15.03
C ALA A 35 0.27 -19.76 15.43
N SER A 36 1.21 -19.57 16.36
CA SER A 36 1.70 -18.24 16.77
C SER A 36 2.39 -17.49 15.63
N SER A 37 3.23 -18.17 14.84
CA SER A 37 3.93 -17.60 13.68
C SER A 37 2.97 -17.22 12.56
N ILE A 38 1.92 -18.02 12.37
CA ILE A 38 0.85 -17.74 11.40
C ILE A 38 -0.01 -16.58 11.90
N ALA A 39 -0.49 -16.60 13.14
CA ALA A 39 -1.31 -15.54 13.72
C ALA A 39 -0.61 -14.18 13.69
N TRP A 40 0.66 -14.13 14.09
CA TRP A 40 1.47 -12.92 14.00
C TRP A 40 1.51 -12.40 12.56
N ARG A 41 1.76 -13.26 11.57
CA ARG A 41 1.86 -12.84 10.16
C ARG A 41 0.51 -12.41 9.56
N LEU A 42 -0.56 -13.14 9.85
CA LEU A 42 -1.92 -12.78 9.43
C LEU A 42 -2.35 -11.44 10.01
N SER A 43 -2.09 -11.20 11.30
CA SER A 43 -2.38 -9.91 11.92
C SER A 43 -1.60 -8.76 11.25
N ARG A 44 -0.34 -8.98 10.88
CA ARG A 44 0.48 -7.99 10.16
C ARG A 44 -0.05 -7.72 8.76
N TRP A 45 -0.43 -8.74 8.00
CA TRP A 45 -1.07 -8.57 6.68
C TRP A 45 -2.45 -7.91 6.79
N ALA A 46 -3.24 -8.24 7.81
CA ALA A 46 -4.54 -7.61 8.07
C ALA A 46 -4.41 -6.12 8.42
N GLN A 47 -3.46 -5.76 9.32
CA GLN A 47 -3.13 -4.36 9.63
C GLN A 47 -2.71 -3.57 8.38
N ALA A 48 -2.03 -4.25 7.47
CA ALA A 48 -1.57 -3.69 6.22
C ALA A 48 -2.65 -3.67 5.11
N GLY A 49 -3.85 -4.17 5.40
CA GLY A 49 -4.99 -4.19 4.46
C GLY A 49 -4.87 -5.23 3.36
N LEU A 50 -3.94 -6.18 3.49
CA LEU A 50 -3.77 -7.32 2.56
C LEU A 50 -4.71 -8.48 2.88
N LEU A 51 -5.26 -8.49 4.09
CA LEU A 51 -6.28 -9.43 4.53
C LEU A 51 -7.40 -8.68 5.24
N THR A 52 -8.61 -9.20 5.16
CA THR A 52 -9.73 -8.77 5.99
C THR A 52 -9.84 -9.73 7.15
N ALA A 53 -9.66 -9.22 8.37
CA ALA A 53 -9.93 -9.97 9.60
C ALA A 53 -11.44 -9.90 9.89
N ILE A 54 -12.08 -11.06 9.89
CA ILE A 54 -13.50 -11.23 10.20
C ILE A 54 -13.55 -11.85 11.60
N PRO A 55 -13.95 -11.10 12.64
CA PRO A 55 -14.18 -11.70 13.95
C PRO A 55 -15.33 -12.70 13.80
N ALA A 56 -15.10 -13.98 14.11
CA ALA A 56 -16.19 -14.94 14.10
C ALA A 56 -17.09 -14.71 15.31
N ASN A 57 -18.39 -14.79 15.09
CA ASN A 57 -19.40 -14.82 16.13
C ASN A 57 -19.72 -16.26 16.55
N ASP A 58 -18.77 -17.18 16.39
CA ASP A 58 -18.91 -18.58 16.77
C ASP A 58 -18.61 -18.78 18.27
N ARG A 59 -19.01 -19.94 18.81
CA ARG A 59 -18.77 -20.30 20.23
C ARG A 59 -17.29 -20.28 20.62
N GLN A 60 -16.38 -20.31 19.64
CA GLN A 60 -14.93 -20.32 19.85
C GLN A 60 -14.27 -18.95 19.62
N GLY A 61 -15.02 -17.91 19.19
CA GLY A 61 -14.52 -16.55 18.98
C GLY A 61 -13.34 -16.44 18.01
N ARG A 62 -13.22 -17.33 17.02
CA ARG A 62 -12.00 -17.44 16.21
C ARG A 62 -11.97 -16.43 15.06
N THR A 63 -11.04 -15.48 15.10
CA THR A 63 -10.80 -14.57 13.96
C THR A 63 -10.45 -15.35 12.70
N ARG A 64 -11.21 -15.13 11.63
CA ARG A 64 -10.98 -15.69 10.30
C ARG A 64 -10.40 -14.61 9.40
N TYR A 65 -9.57 -15.02 8.44
CA TYR A 65 -8.90 -14.11 7.53
C TYR A 65 -9.30 -14.44 6.10
N LEU A 66 -9.72 -13.42 5.37
CA LEU A 66 -10.03 -13.50 3.96
C LEU A 66 -9.04 -12.66 3.15
N MET A 67 -8.55 -13.20 2.05
CA MET A 67 -7.76 -12.43 1.09
C MET A 67 -8.70 -11.69 0.12
N PRO A 68 -8.76 -10.34 0.17
CA PRO A 68 -9.54 -9.56 -0.78
C PRO A 68 -8.97 -9.73 -2.19
N GLU A 69 -9.83 -9.60 -3.21
CA GLU A 69 -9.47 -9.81 -4.61
C GLU A 69 -8.24 -9.00 -5.04
N THR A 70 -8.11 -7.76 -4.54
CA THR A 70 -6.96 -6.90 -4.85
C THR A 70 -5.63 -7.41 -4.31
N ALA A 71 -5.62 -8.26 -3.28
CA ALA A 71 -4.42 -8.90 -2.77
C ALA A 71 -4.15 -10.23 -3.51
N ARG A 72 -5.19 -10.91 -4.01
CA ARG A 72 -5.05 -12.16 -4.78
C ARG A 72 -4.31 -11.99 -6.10
N THR A 73 -4.30 -10.79 -6.67
CA THR A 73 -3.54 -10.48 -7.90
C THR A 73 -2.02 -10.45 -7.66
N LEU A 74 -1.57 -10.33 -6.42
CA LEU A 74 -0.14 -10.34 -6.09
C LEU A 74 0.39 -11.78 -6.07
N ALA A 75 1.25 -12.10 -7.04
CA ALA A 75 1.89 -13.41 -7.14
C ALA A 75 2.78 -13.73 -5.94
N THR A 76 3.43 -12.70 -5.40
CA THR A 76 4.41 -12.81 -4.30
C THR A 76 3.90 -12.06 -3.07
N PRO A 77 4.00 -12.64 -1.86
CA PRO A 77 3.66 -11.95 -0.63
C PRO A 77 4.55 -10.72 -0.45
N PRO A 78 3.97 -9.55 -0.18
CA PRO A 78 4.74 -8.34 0.03
C PRO A 78 5.64 -8.49 1.27
N ALA A 79 6.88 -8.02 1.15
CA ALA A 79 7.87 -8.05 2.23
C ALA A 79 7.52 -6.97 3.27
N LEU A 80 6.63 -7.32 4.21
CA LEU A 80 6.24 -6.42 5.30
C LEU A 80 7.38 -6.07 6.26
N ASP A 81 8.48 -6.84 6.25
CA ASP A 81 9.57 -6.73 7.22
C ASP A 81 10.47 -5.50 7.01
N ALA A 82 10.55 -4.96 5.78
CA ALA A 82 11.39 -3.80 5.48
C ALA A 82 10.61 -2.46 5.48
N ALA A 83 9.30 -2.49 5.23
CA ALA A 83 8.50 -1.28 4.99
C ALA A 83 7.74 -0.75 6.22
N LEU A 84 7.73 -1.49 7.33
CA LEU A 84 6.90 -1.18 8.49
C LEU A 84 7.72 -1.08 9.77
N ARG A 85 8.52 -0.01 9.91
CA ARG A 85 8.47 0.70 11.21
C ARG A 85 7.10 1.38 11.24
N PRO A 86 6.15 0.92 12.07
CA PRO A 86 4.90 1.64 12.23
C PRO A 86 5.28 2.95 12.92
N SER A 87 5.27 4.08 12.20
CA SER A 87 5.07 5.33 12.89
C SER A 87 3.64 5.26 13.43
N ALA A 88 3.50 5.22 14.75
CA ALA A 88 2.28 4.94 15.49
C ALA A 88 1.22 6.08 15.40
N LYS A 89 1.12 6.74 14.25
CA LYS A 89 -0.07 7.49 13.83
C LYS A 89 -0.55 6.81 12.56
N ARG A 90 -1.82 6.41 12.52
CA ARG A 90 -2.51 6.05 11.26
C ARG A 90 -2.40 7.27 10.33
N GLY A 91 -1.30 7.38 9.61
CA GLY A 91 -0.86 8.65 9.02
C GLY A 91 -1.83 9.10 7.94
N GLY A 92 -2.00 10.41 7.77
CA GLY A 92 -2.87 10.98 6.74
C GLY A 92 -2.59 10.41 5.33
N ARG A 93 -1.37 9.95 5.04
CA ARG A 93 -1.02 9.24 3.79
C ARG A 93 -1.76 7.91 3.62
N THR A 94 -1.97 7.14 4.68
CA THR A 94 -2.75 5.90 4.64
C THR A 94 -4.22 6.18 4.38
N ALA A 95 -4.78 7.20 5.03
CA ALA A 95 -6.15 7.63 4.78
C ALA A 95 -6.32 8.12 3.34
N MET A 96 -5.42 8.99 2.87
CA MET A 96 -5.40 9.46 1.48
C MET A 96 -5.28 8.31 0.48
N TRP A 97 -4.39 7.35 0.70
CA TRP A 97 -4.23 6.21 -0.22
C TRP A 97 -5.48 5.35 -0.31
N ARG A 98 -6.14 5.09 0.83
CA ARG A 98 -7.42 4.38 0.86
C ARG A 98 -8.50 5.15 0.09
N ALA A 99 -8.63 6.45 0.35
CA ALA A 99 -9.58 7.32 -0.36
C ALA A 99 -9.33 7.32 -1.87
N ILE A 100 -8.07 7.45 -2.31
CA ILE A 100 -7.68 7.40 -3.72
C ILE A 100 -8.13 6.08 -4.39
N ARG A 101 -7.94 4.94 -3.72
CA ARG A 101 -8.32 3.63 -4.27
C ARG A 101 -9.84 3.45 -4.36
N ILE A 102 -10.59 4.01 -3.42
CA ILE A 102 -12.06 3.99 -3.43
C ILE A 102 -12.58 4.90 -4.54
N LEU A 103 -12.11 6.15 -4.59
CA LEU A 103 -12.61 7.16 -5.52
C LEU A 103 -12.21 6.86 -6.96
N LYS A 104 -11.00 6.33 -7.21
CA LYS A 104 -10.38 6.03 -8.52
C LYS A 104 -10.17 7.25 -9.45
N ARG A 105 -11.08 8.22 -9.42
CA ARG A 105 -11.06 9.52 -10.09
C ARG A 105 -11.58 10.58 -9.11
N PHE A 106 -10.79 11.61 -8.85
CA PHE A 106 -11.08 12.59 -7.79
C PHE A 106 -10.46 13.96 -8.07
N ASP A 107 -11.06 15.01 -7.50
CA ASP A 107 -10.39 16.30 -7.31
C ASP A 107 -9.73 16.40 -5.92
N LEU A 108 -8.91 17.42 -5.72
CA LEU A 108 -8.18 17.58 -4.46
C LEU A 108 -9.11 17.80 -3.25
N VAL A 109 -10.25 18.46 -3.44
CA VAL A 109 -11.21 18.77 -2.36
C VAL A 109 -11.91 17.49 -1.90
N GLN A 110 -12.37 16.68 -2.86
CA GLN A 110 -12.94 15.36 -2.59
C GLN A 110 -11.98 14.48 -1.81
N LEU A 111 -10.70 14.45 -2.20
CA LEU A 111 -9.69 13.68 -1.47
C LEU A 111 -9.51 14.18 -0.03
N CYS A 112 -9.45 15.50 0.18
CA CYS A 112 -9.30 16.08 1.51
C CYS A 112 -10.49 15.73 2.41
N MET A 113 -11.71 15.80 1.88
CA MET A 113 -12.93 15.44 2.61
C MET A 113 -12.96 13.95 2.96
N THR A 114 -12.71 13.06 1.99
CA THR A 114 -12.77 11.61 2.23
C THR A 114 -11.67 11.09 3.14
N ALA A 115 -10.48 11.69 3.09
CA ALA A 115 -9.33 11.28 3.90
C ALA A 115 -9.19 12.07 5.21
N GLU A 116 -10.03 13.09 5.44
CA GLU A 116 -9.97 14.00 6.59
C GLU A 116 -8.59 14.62 6.79
N VAL A 117 -8.01 15.16 5.70
CA VAL A 117 -6.66 15.76 5.69
C VAL A 117 -6.67 17.19 5.19
N THR A 118 -5.61 17.94 5.54
CA THR A 118 -5.42 19.30 5.03
C THR A 118 -5.05 19.30 3.55
N GLU A 119 -5.48 20.36 2.84
CA GLU A 119 -5.19 20.54 1.42
C GLU A 119 -3.68 20.57 1.13
N ALA A 120 -2.89 21.22 2.00
CA ALA A 120 -1.44 21.26 1.87
C ALA A 120 -0.81 19.85 1.90
N SER A 121 -1.26 18.99 2.82
CA SER A 121 -0.79 17.61 2.92
C SER A 121 -1.19 16.79 1.70
N ALA A 122 -2.41 16.97 1.22
CA ALA A 122 -2.91 16.33 0.02
C ALA A 122 -2.12 16.74 -1.23
N LYS A 123 -1.82 18.03 -1.41
CA LYS A 123 -1.01 18.54 -2.54
C LYS A 123 0.36 17.88 -2.60
N VAL A 124 1.08 17.83 -1.47
CA VAL A 124 2.40 17.22 -1.40
C VAL A 124 2.33 15.73 -1.77
N TYR A 125 1.35 15.02 -1.22
CA TYR A 125 1.21 13.58 -1.46
C TYR A 125 0.80 13.27 -2.92
N VAL A 126 -0.22 13.95 -3.45
CA VAL A 126 -0.67 13.78 -4.84
C VAL A 126 0.44 14.16 -5.83
N SER A 127 1.21 15.21 -5.56
CA SER A 127 2.36 15.60 -6.39
C SER A 127 3.42 14.49 -6.45
N ALA A 128 3.77 13.90 -5.32
CA ALA A 128 4.72 12.77 -5.28
C ALA A 128 4.21 11.56 -6.08
N LEU A 129 2.93 11.21 -5.94
CA LEU A 129 2.32 10.09 -6.66
C LEU A 129 2.20 10.35 -8.17
N LEU A 130 1.93 11.58 -8.59
CA LEU A 130 1.92 11.98 -10.00
C LEU A 130 3.31 11.83 -10.63
N ARG A 131 4.35 12.31 -9.92
CA ARG A 131 5.74 12.20 -10.37
C ARG A 131 6.22 10.76 -10.44
N ALA A 132 5.74 9.91 -9.53
CA ALA A 132 5.97 8.47 -9.59
C ALA A 132 5.19 7.77 -10.72
N GLY A 133 4.27 8.47 -11.40
CA GLY A 133 3.38 7.88 -12.41
C GLY A 133 2.35 6.91 -11.85
N ILE A 134 2.08 6.95 -10.54
CA ILE A 134 1.02 6.18 -9.87
C ILE A 134 -0.35 6.82 -10.11
N LEU A 135 -0.38 8.15 -10.14
CA LEU A 135 -1.53 8.93 -10.57
C LEU A 135 -1.26 9.52 -11.95
N ARG A 136 -2.34 9.80 -12.67
CA ARG A 136 -2.35 10.63 -13.87
C ARG A 136 -3.34 11.78 -13.71
N ARG A 137 -3.01 12.94 -14.27
CA ARG A 137 -3.93 14.07 -14.35
C ARG A 137 -4.82 13.87 -15.57
N VAL A 138 -6.14 13.79 -15.35
CA VAL A 138 -7.14 13.59 -16.41
C VAL A 138 -7.66 14.92 -16.92
N VAL A 139 -7.88 15.87 -16.00
CA VAL A 139 -8.31 17.24 -16.33
C VAL A 139 -7.31 18.21 -15.71
N ARG A 140 -6.78 19.12 -16.53
CA ARG A 140 -5.99 20.23 -16.04
C ARG A 140 -6.95 21.33 -15.59
N GLY A 141 -6.88 21.68 -14.32
CA GLY A 141 -7.62 22.81 -13.79
C GLY A 141 -7.13 24.12 -14.39
N ASN A 142 -8.04 25.09 -14.48
CA ASN A 142 -7.76 26.42 -14.99
C ASN A 142 -8.23 27.45 -13.95
N ALA A 143 -7.27 28.18 -13.38
CA ALA A 143 -7.50 29.19 -12.34
C ALA A 143 -8.46 30.29 -12.79
N ASN A 144 -8.44 30.67 -14.07
CA ASN A 144 -9.29 31.74 -14.62
C ASN A 144 -10.75 31.30 -14.76
N SER A 145 -11.01 30.00 -14.85
CA SER A 145 -12.37 29.43 -15.04
C SER A 145 -12.95 28.80 -13.77
N GLY A 146 -12.17 28.71 -12.70
CA GLY A 146 -12.52 27.94 -11.50
C GLY A 146 -12.52 26.41 -11.69
N GLN A 147 -12.19 25.91 -12.89
CA GLN A 147 -12.15 24.47 -13.17
C GLN A 147 -11.04 23.79 -12.35
N ARG A 148 -11.41 22.77 -11.57
CA ARG A 148 -10.48 22.02 -10.72
C ARG A 148 -9.74 20.94 -11.50
N SER A 149 -8.51 20.67 -11.08
CA SER A 149 -7.76 19.54 -11.64
C SER A 149 -8.34 18.22 -11.14
N VAL A 150 -8.54 17.27 -12.06
CA VAL A 150 -9.04 15.92 -11.75
C VAL A 150 -7.92 14.92 -11.99
N TYR A 151 -7.72 14.04 -11.01
CA TYR A 151 -6.71 13.00 -11.01
C TYR A 151 -7.37 11.63 -11.09
N ALA A 152 -6.65 10.65 -11.63
CA ALA A 152 -7.07 9.26 -11.63
C ALA A 152 -5.89 8.33 -11.35
N LEU A 153 -6.19 7.16 -10.82
CA LEU A 153 -5.21 6.09 -10.64
C LEU A 153 -4.74 5.59 -12.02
N ALA A 154 -3.43 5.48 -12.23
CA ALA A 154 -2.85 5.13 -13.53
C ALA A 154 -2.91 3.61 -13.84
N GLY A 155 -3.26 2.78 -12.87
CA GLY A 155 -3.31 1.32 -12.99
C GLY A 155 -3.86 0.66 -11.72
N THR A 156 -3.75 -0.67 -11.63
CA THR A 156 -4.18 -1.43 -10.45
C THR A 156 -3.05 -1.46 -9.41
N TYR A 157 -3.27 -0.80 -8.26
CA TYR A 157 -2.32 -0.79 -7.16
C TYR A 157 -2.91 -1.43 -5.89
N GLY A 158 -2.04 -2.09 -5.13
CA GLY A 158 -2.41 -2.84 -3.92
C GLY A 158 -2.71 -1.95 -2.70
N PRO A 159 -3.11 -2.56 -1.57
CA PRO A 159 -3.59 -1.86 -0.39
C PRO A 159 -2.51 -1.14 0.42
N LEU A 160 -1.25 -1.53 0.28
CA LEU A 160 -0.16 -0.90 0.99
C LEU A 160 0.12 0.49 0.41
N VAL A 161 0.38 1.43 1.31
CA VAL A 161 0.61 2.83 0.97
C VAL A 161 1.98 2.97 0.32
N PRO A 162 2.10 3.64 -0.83
CA PRO A 162 3.40 4.00 -1.38
C PRO A 162 4.21 4.80 -0.37
N VAL A 163 5.40 4.29 -0.04
CA VAL A 163 6.31 4.89 0.93
C VAL A 163 7.19 5.91 0.21
N ILE A 164 7.08 7.16 0.62
CA ILE A 164 7.96 8.23 0.13
C ILE A 164 9.15 8.32 1.08
N GLY A 165 10.33 7.97 0.58
CA GLY A 165 11.60 7.99 1.32
C GLY A 165 12.66 8.81 0.61
N GLN A 166 13.81 8.95 1.27
CA GLN A 166 15.02 9.52 0.69
C GLN A 166 16.07 8.41 0.60
N ARG A 167 16.81 8.34 -0.50
CA ARG A 167 17.96 7.45 -0.67
C ARG A 167 19.18 8.32 -0.94
N ARG A 168 20.32 7.97 -0.34
CA ARG A 168 21.61 8.60 -0.66
C ARG A 168 22.28 7.79 -1.76
N GLU A 169 22.64 8.47 -2.85
CA GLU A 169 23.33 7.88 -4.00
C GLU A 169 24.38 8.87 -4.49
N GLY A 170 25.65 8.44 -4.53
CA GLY A 170 26.77 9.29 -4.99
C GLY A 170 26.94 10.63 -4.25
N GLY A 171 26.58 10.71 -2.97
CA GLY A 171 26.61 11.95 -2.19
C GLY A 171 25.38 12.86 -2.35
N ARG A 172 24.44 12.52 -3.25
CA ARG A 172 23.18 13.25 -3.44
C ARG A 172 22.03 12.57 -2.69
N THR A 173 21.08 13.35 -2.20
CA THR A 173 19.83 12.84 -1.62
C THR A 173 18.76 12.82 -2.72
N VAL A 174 18.26 11.64 -3.05
CA VAL A 174 17.20 11.44 -4.04
C VAL A 174 15.90 11.02 -3.36
N THR A 175 14.78 11.60 -3.79
CA THR A 175 13.46 11.20 -3.27
C THR A 175 12.95 10.01 -4.05
N ILE A 176 12.62 8.93 -3.35
CA ILE A 176 12.09 7.71 -3.94
C ILE A 176 10.66 7.45 -3.45
N VAL A 177 9.80 6.99 -4.35
CA VAL A 177 8.49 6.44 -4.02
C VAL A 177 8.55 4.94 -4.25
N THR A 178 8.46 4.19 -3.17
CA THR A 178 8.40 2.73 -3.21
C THR A 178 6.95 2.29 -3.08
N ASP A 179 6.47 1.49 -4.01
CA ASP A 179 5.21 0.75 -3.87
C ASP A 179 5.51 -0.58 -3.16
N PRO A 180 5.18 -0.70 -1.86
CA PRO A 180 5.44 -1.93 -1.11
C PRO A 180 4.55 -3.12 -1.54
N ASN A 181 3.53 -2.92 -2.37
CA ASN A 181 2.73 -4.03 -2.91
C ASN A 181 3.48 -4.79 -4.01
N THR A 182 4.25 -4.08 -4.83
CA THR A 182 4.99 -4.65 -5.97
C THR A 182 6.49 -4.73 -5.73
N GLY A 183 7.00 -4.03 -4.72
CA GLY A 183 8.44 -3.84 -4.48
C GLY A 183 9.08 -2.82 -5.43
N THR A 184 8.29 -2.19 -6.31
CA THR A 184 8.79 -1.23 -7.30
C THR A 184 9.15 0.08 -6.63
N ALA A 185 10.39 0.55 -6.80
CA ALA A 185 10.83 1.88 -6.38
C ALA A 185 10.99 2.79 -7.59
N ARG A 186 10.44 4.00 -7.53
CA ARG A 186 10.61 5.03 -8.56
C ARG A 186 11.23 6.27 -7.96
N GLU A 187 12.34 6.72 -8.54
CA GLU A 187 12.90 8.02 -8.19
C GLU A 187 12.00 9.13 -8.73
N ILE A 188 11.75 10.13 -7.89
CA ILE A 188 10.93 11.29 -8.24
C ILE A 188 11.68 12.60 -8.02
N SER A 189 13.02 12.63 -7.91
CA SER A 189 13.79 13.86 -7.71
C SER A 189 13.56 14.88 -8.84
N ALA A 190 13.47 16.18 -8.50
CA ALA A 190 13.41 17.27 -9.49
C ALA A 190 14.83 17.80 -9.67
N HIS A 191 15.52 17.38 -10.73
CA HIS A 191 16.34 18.22 -11.61
C HIS A 191 17.02 17.28 -12.62
N PRO A 192 16.95 17.49 -13.95
CA PRO A 192 17.96 16.93 -14.84
C PRO A 192 19.35 17.43 -14.35
N PRO A 193 20.43 16.64 -14.49
CA PRO A 193 21.76 17.19 -14.24
C PRO A 193 21.93 18.45 -15.08
N LEU A 194 22.42 19.54 -14.47
CA LEU A 194 22.84 20.71 -15.24
C LEU A 194 23.87 20.20 -16.28
N PRO A 195 23.74 20.59 -17.56
CA PRO A 195 24.79 20.27 -18.52
C PRO A 195 26.12 20.84 -18.02
N PRO A 196 27.24 20.13 -18.23
CA PRO A 196 28.55 20.68 -17.91
C PRO A 196 28.70 22.05 -18.58
N LEU A 197 29.10 23.05 -17.80
CA LEU A 197 29.57 24.31 -18.34
C LEU A 197 30.86 23.99 -19.09
N PHE A 198 30.77 23.94 -20.41
CA PHE A 198 31.92 23.97 -21.32
C PHE A 198 32.04 25.39 -21.88
#